data_AF-A0A9D8VZX5-F1
#
_entry.id   AF-A0A9D8VZX5-F1
#
_cell.length_a   1.000
_cell.length_b   1.000
_cell.length_c   1.000
_cell.angle_alpha   90.00
_cell.angle_beta   90.00
_cell.angle_gamma   90.00
#
_symmetry.space_group_name_H-M   'P 1'
#
loop_
_entity.id
_entity.type
_entity.pdbx_description
1 polymer ?
#
loop_
_entity_poly.entity_id
_entity_poly.type
_entity_poly.pdbx_seq_one_letter_code
_entity_poly.pdbx_strand_id
1 'polypeptide(L)'
;MIETNGVHTAIVVPTVTAQKDWREDFPIDHVLAPNRPYTHVSVSWGEREVFLNTPTWSDLSLPVAINAATGGEGLLHVSHYVRPALSRNHRPLTISHDEYAKLIALIEKEVLPEAERQSYRGYSDYDVFYNAPGTYHLGRTCNQWTSDTLAAAGIKSGWWTPMAGGVMKWIPQVETD
;
A
#
# COMPACT_ATOMS: atom_id res chain seq x y z
N MET A 1 -9.66 0.95 -4.86
CA MET A 1 -9.24 -0.15 -5.76
C MET A 1 -8.02 -0.83 -5.15
N ILE A 2 -7.72 -2.07 -5.53
CA ILE A 2 -6.51 -2.77 -5.10
C ILE A 2 -5.56 -2.89 -6.28
N GLU A 3 -4.32 -2.49 -6.04
CA GLU A 3 -3.23 -2.52 -7.00
C GLU A 3 -2.33 -3.73 -6.77
N THR A 4 -1.72 -4.25 -7.84
CA THR A 4 -0.54 -5.12 -7.76
C THR A 4 0.44 -4.88 -8.89
N ASN A 5 1.75 -5.00 -8.60
CA ASN A 5 2.79 -5.13 -9.61
C ASN A 5 3.20 -6.61 -9.86
N GLY A 6 2.48 -7.55 -9.23
CA GLY A 6 2.78 -8.99 -9.23
C GLY A 6 3.59 -9.46 -8.03
N VAL A 7 4.37 -8.59 -7.39
CA VAL A 7 5.14 -8.87 -6.16
C VAL A 7 4.38 -8.35 -4.94
N HIS A 8 4.02 -7.07 -5.00
CA HIS A 8 3.41 -6.30 -3.93
C HIS A 8 1.95 -5.97 -4.25
N THR A 9 1.19 -5.64 -3.22
CA THR A 9 -0.16 -5.10 -3.33
C THR A 9 -0.29 -3.82 -2.52
N ALA A 10 -1.20 -2.96 -2.95
CA ALA A 10 -1.45 -1.67 -2.33
C ALA A 10 -2.94 -1.31 -2.41
N ILE A 11 -3.37 -0.46 -1.48
CA ILE A 11 -4.73 0.07 -1.40
C ILE A 11 -4.73 1.45 -2.04
N VAL A 12 -5.49 1.61 -3.13
CA VAL A 12 -5.59 2.88 -3.85
C VAL A 12 -6.93 3.53 -3.57
N VAL A 13 -6.90 4.78 -3.13
CA VAL A 13 -8.06 5.58 -2.73
C VAL A 13 -8.04 6.95 -3.42
N PRO A 14 -9.19 7.60 -3.65
CA PRO A 14 -9.21 8.99 -4.09
C PRO A 14 -8.47 9.88 -3.10
N THR A 15 -7.69 10.84 -3.59
CA THR A 15 -6.91 11.75 -2.74
C THR A 15 -7.80 12.56 -1.80
N VAL A 16 -9.01 12.93 -2.24
CA VAL A 16 -9.99 13.67 -1.44
C VAL A 16 -11.35 13.00 -1.59
N THR A 17 -12.02 12.79 -0.46
CA THR A 17 -13.39 12.29 -0.35
C THR A 17 -14.16 13.12 0.69
N ALA A 18 -15.46 12.87 0.86
CA ALA A 18 -16.24 13.49 1.94
C ALA A 18 -15.80 13.04 3.35
N GLN A 19 -15.15 11.89 3.49
CA GLN A 19 -14.74 11.32 4.78
C GLN A 19 -13.27 11.59 5.13
N LYS A 20 -12.42 11.84 4.14
CA LYS A 20 -10.97 11.98 4.33
C LYS A 20 -10.31 12.80 3.21
N ASP A 21 -9.41 13.68 3.62
CA ASP A 21 -8.42 14.34 2.77
C ASP A 21 -7.04 13.71 3.03
N TRP A 22 -6.57 12.89 2.09
CA TRP A 22 -5.28 12.20 2.22
C TRP A 22 -4.07 13.10 1.96
N ARG A 23 -4.28 14.36 1.54
CA ARG A 23 -3.18 15.31 1.35
C ARG A 23 -2.57 15.76 2.68
N GLU A 24 -3.31 15.63 3.76
CA GLU A 24 -2.84 15.93 5.12
C GLU A 24 -1.82 14.88 5.58
N ASP A 25 -2.04 13.61 5.26
CA ASP A 25 -1.10 12.53 5.58
C ASP A 25 -0.01 12.39 4.52
N PHE A 26 -0.34 12.58 3.25
CA PHE A 26 0.53 12.33 2.11
C PHE A 26 0.59 13.57 1.23
N PRO A 27 1.35 14.61 1.63
CA PRO A 27 1.41 15.84 0.89
C PRO A 27 2.22 15.66 -0.40
N ILE A 28 1.78 16.33 -1.46
CA ILE A 28 2.28 16.18 -2.83
C ILE A 28 3.70 16.72 -3.02
N ASP A 29 4.17 17.59 -2.13
CA ASP A 29 5.51 18.17 -2.14
C ASP A 29 6.59 17.18 -1.67
N HIS A 30 6.21 16.03 -1.12
CA HIS A 30 7.12 14.95 -0.76
C HIS A 30 7.56 14.09 -1.97
N VAL A 31 6.95 14.26 -3.14
CA VAL A 31 7.35 13.56 -4.38
C VAL A 31 8.09 14.49 -5.34
N LEU A 32 8.89 13.93 -6.26
CA LEU A 32 9.72 14.70 -7.18
C LEU A 32 8.92 15.38 -8.32
N ALA A 33 7.71 14.92 -8.59
CA ALA A 33 6.82 15.47 -9.62
C ALA A 33 5.55 16.13 -9.04
N PRO A 34 5.66 17.16 -8.18
CA PRO A 34 4.53 17.69 -7.40
C PRO A 34 3.50 18.45 -8.24
N ASN A 35 3.80 18.77 -9.50
CA ASN A 35 2.92 19.58 -10.36
C ASN A 35 1.90 18.75 -11.14
N ARG A 36 1.87 17.43 -10.97
CA ARG A 36 0.89 16.56 -11.67
C ARG A 36 -0.49 16.65 -11.00
N PRO A 37 -1.59 16.57 -11.77
CA PRO A 37 -2.94 16.64 -11.23
C PRO A 37 -3.36 15.29 -10.62
N TYR A 38 -2.69 14.86 -9.55
CA TYR A 38 -2.99 13.59 -8.90
C TYR A 38 -4.41 13.58 -8.34
N THR A 39 -5.07 12.44 -8.51
CA THR A 39 -6.46 12.23 -8.06
C THR A 39 -6.59 11.07 -7.09
N HIS A 40 -5.55 10.24 -6.97
CA HIS A 40 -5.52 9.08 -6.08
C HIS A 40 -4.17 8.97 -5.38
N VAL A 41 -4.18 8.34 -4.21
CA VAL A 41 -3.01 7.83 -3.52
C VAL A 41 -3.10 6.32 -3.40
N SER A 42 -1.98 5.64 -3.60
CA SER A 42 -1.78 4.21 -3.38
C SER A 42 -0.94 4.06 -2.12
N VAL A 43 -1.39 3.23 -1.17
CA VAL A 43 -0.73 3.03 0.11
C VAL A 43 -0.47 1.56 0.32
N SER A 44 0.77 1.22 0.66
CA SER A 44 1.18 -0.10 1.09
C SER A 44 2.09 0.02 2.31
N TRP A 45 2.05 -0.95 3.21
CA TRP A 45 2.97 -1.07 4.33
C TRP A 45 3.80 -2.33 4.16
N GLY A 46 5.08 -2.31 4.51
CA GLY A 46 5.94 -3.47 4.36
C GLY A 46 7.25 -3.32 5.12
N GLU A 47 8.09 -4.34 5.02
CA GLU A 47 9.43 -4.28 5.60
C GLU A 47 10.32 -3.34 4.80
N ARG A 48 11.09 -2.52 5.49
CA ARG A 48 12.00 -1.56 4.91
C ARG A 48 12.98 -2.18 3.92
N GLU A 49 13.73 -3.22 4.30
CA GLU A 49 14.74 -3.82 3.42
C GLU A 49 14.10 -4.57 2.23
N VAL A 50 12.94 -5.20 2.41
CA VAL A 50 12.18 -5.82 1.31
C VAL A 50 11.68 -4.76 0.33
N PHE A 51 11.13 -3.63 0.80
CA PHE A 51 10.73 -2.57 -0.12
C PHE A 51 11.93 -1.95 -0.82
N LEU A 52 12.97 -1.58 -0.09
CA LEU A 52 14.12 -0.90 -0.70
C LEU A 52 14.92 -1.79 -1.65
N ASN A 53 15.02 -3.10 -1.37
CA ASN A 53 15.86 -4.02 -2.14
C ASN A 53 15.10 -5.02 -3.00
N THR A 54 13.76 -5.09 -2.92
CA THR A 54 12.95 -6.06 -3.68
C THR A 54 11.80 -5.43 -4.46
N PRO A 55 12.09 -4.52 -5.42
CA PRO A 55 11.05 -3.95 -6.27
C PRO A 55 10.47 -4.99 -7.24
N THR A 56 11.23 -6.01 -7.63
CA THR A 56 10.80 -7.07 -8.57
C THR A 56 11.03 -8.48 -8.02
N TRP A 57 10.39 -9.49 -8.62
CA TRP A 57 10.55 -10.89 -8.22
C TRP A 57 11.99 -11.41 -8.35
N SER A 58 12.79 -10.90 -9.28
CA SER A 58 14.20 -11.29 -9.43
C SER A 58 15.07 -10.84 -8.26
N ASP A 59 14.59 -9.87 -7.49
CA ASP A 59 15.33 -9.28 -6.38
C ASP A 59 15.06 -10.03 -5.06
N LEU A 60 14.04 -10.90 -5.04
CA LEU A 60 13.68 -11.69 -3.86
C LEU A 60 14.62 -12.88 -3.73
N SER A 61 15.77 -12.66 -3.09
CA SER A 61 16.72 -13.72 -2.78
C SER A 61 16.40 -14.40 -1.43
N LEU A 62 16.79 -15.67 -1.28
CA LEU A 62 16.62 -16.41 -0.02
C LEU A 62 17.25 -15.68 1.19
N PRO A 63 18.45 -15.05 1.09
CA PRO A 63 19.00 -14.23 2.16
C PRO A 63 18.15 -13.01 2.52
N VAL A 64 17.58 -12.30 1.53
CA VAL A 64 16.68 -11.16 1.78
C VAL A 64 15.43 -11.63 2.53
N ALA A 65 14.85 -12.77 2.13
CA ALA A 65 13.70 -13.35 2.82
C ALA A 65 14.01 -13.79 4.26
N ILE A 66 15.19 -14.36 4.51
CA ILE A 66 15.63 -14.78 5.85
C ILE A 66 15.95 -13.56 6.74
N ASN A 67 16.63 -12.54 6.21
CA ASN A 67 16.91 -11.32 6.96
C ASN A 67 15.64 -10.59 7.33
N ALA A 68 14.70 -10.45 6.38
CA ALA A 68 13.38 -9.92 6.67
C ALA A 68 12.70 -10.73 7.79
N ALA A 69 12.80 -12.07 7.79
CA ALA A 69 12.21 -12.91 8.83
C ALA A 69 12.75 -12.64 10.26
N THR A 70 13.92 -11.99 10.40
CA THR A 70 14.57 -11.75 11.70
C THR A 70 14.15 -10.46 12.40
N GLY A 71 13.22 -9.70 11.83
CA GLY A 71 12.72 -8.44 12.37
C GLY A 71 13.30 -7.24 11.64
N GLY A 72 12.43 -6.37 11.15
CA GLY A 72 12.79 -5.15 10.41
C GLY A 72 11.84 -4.01 10.70
N GLU A 73 12.23 -2.79 10.34
CA GLU A 73 11.40 -1.60 10.51
C GLU A 73 10.28 -1.56 9.46
N GLY A 74 9.10 -1.09 9.88
CA GLY A 74 8.00 -0.82 8.97
C GLY A 74 8.27 0.37 8.07
N LEU A 75 7.82 0.27 6.82
CA LEU A 75 7.90 1.33 5.83
C LEU A 75 6.56 1.43 5.12
N LEU A 76 6.00 2.64 5.04
CA LEU A 76 4.88 2.95 4.17
C LEU A 76 5.41 3.34 2.80
N HIS A 77 4.92 2.69 1.75
CA HIS A 77 5.09 3.09 0.37
C HIS A 77 3.84 3.84 -0.09
N VAL A 78 4.02 5.07 -0.56
CA VAL A 78 2.93 5.91 -1.04
C VAL A 78 3.21 6.39 -2.45
N SER A 79 2.33 6.03 -3.39
CA SER A 79 2.38 6.48 -4.78
C SER A 79 1.21 7.40 -5.11
N HIS A 80 1.45 8.45 -5.88
CA HIS A 80 0.42 9.36 -6.35
C HIS A 80 0.05 9.07 -7.80
N TYR A 81 -1.26 8.94 -8.09
CA TYR A 81 -1.76 8.60 -9.42
C TYR A 81 -2.70 9.64 -10.01
N VAL A 82 -2.60 9.84 -11.31
CA VAL A 82 -3.54 10.63 -12.11
C VAL A 82 -4.53 9.68 -12.75
N ARG A 83 -5.76 9.64 -12.23
CA ARG A 83 -6.89 8.83 -12.75
C ARG A 83 -6.45 7.42 -13.19
N PRO A 84 -5.96 6.58 -12.25
CA PRO A 84 -5.46 5.25 -12.58
C PRO A 84 -6.56 4.43 -13.27
N ALA A 85 -6.23 3.88 -14.44
CA ALA A 85 -7.16 3.10 -15.24
C ALA A 85 -7.39 1.72 -14.64
N LEU A 86 -8.63 1.23 -14.73
CA LEU A 86 -8.96 -0.14 -14.33
C LEU A 86 -8.22 -1.14 -15.22
N SER A 87 -7.69 -2.19 -14.60
CA SER A 87 -6.98 -3.25 -15.32
C SER A 87 -6.93 -4.52 -14.47
N ARG A 88 -6.37 -5.60 -15.03
CA ARG A 88 -6.07 -6.83 -14.28
C ARG A 88 -5.22 -6.59 -13.01
N ASN A 89 -4.43 -5.51 -13.02
CA ASN A 89 -3.51 -5.10 -11.94
C ASN A 89 -4.06 -3.96 -11.07
N HIS A 90 -5.12 -3.26 -11.51
CA HIS A 90 -5.79 -2.19 -10.77
C HIS A 90 -7.28 -2.50 -10.74
N ARG A 91 -7.69 -3.26 -9.72
CA ARG A 91 -9.03 -3.83 -9.66
C ARG A 91 -9.95 -3.02 -8.75
N PRO A 92 -11.13 -2.61 -9.22
CA PRO A 92 -12.05 -1.81 -8.43
C PRO A 92 -12.58 -2.61 -7.24
N LEU A 93 -12.92 -1.90 -6.18
CA LEU A 93 -13.55 -2.45 -5.00
C LEU A 93 -14.59 -1.44 -4.50
N THR A 94 -15.86 -1.83 -4.52
CA THR A 94 -16.95 -1.03 -3.97
C THR A 94 -17.14 -1.41 -2.51
N ILE A 95 -17.09 -0.42 -1.63
CA ILE A 95 -17.21 -0.58 -0.18
C ILE A 95 -18.21 0.44 0.36
N SER A 96 -18.82 0.14 1.49
CA SER A 96 -19.70 1.05 2.23
C SER A 96 -18.91 2.20 2.88
N HIS A 97 -19.62 3.26 3.27
CA HIS A 97 -19.02 4.37 4.03
C HIS A 97 -18.43 3.90 5.37
N ASP A 98 -19.04 2.92 6.02
CA ASP A 98 -18.57 2.37 7.31
C ASP A 98 -17.29 1.54 7.13
N GLU A 99 -17.22 0.71 6.08
CA GLU A 99 -15.98 0.02 5.71
C GLU A 99 -14.88 1.01 5.36
N TYR A 100 -15.21 2.09 4.65
CA TYR A 100 -14.23 3.12 4.32
C TYR A 100 -13.74 3.89 5.55
N ALA A 101 -14.62 4.22 6.50
CA ALA A 101 -14.23 4.86 7.76
C ALA A 101 -13.24 3.99 8.56
N LYS A 102 -13.48 2.67 8.61
CA LYS A 102 -12.55 1.73 9.26
C LYS A 102 -11.24 1.63 8.50
N LEU A 103 -11.29 1.62 7.16
CA LEU A 103 -10.10 1.59 6.31
C LEU A 103 -9.22 2.82 6.54
N ILE A 104 -9.82 4.02 6.61
CA ILE A 104 -9.11 5.27 6.95
C ILE A 104 -8.37 5.12 8.28
N ALA A 105 -9.09 4.74 9.34
CA ALA A 105 -8.51 4.60 10.67
C ALA A 105 -7.42 3.51 10.76
N LEU A 106 -7.47 2.48 9.91
CA LEU A 106 -6.44 1.44 9.85
C LEU A 106 -5.18 1.92 9.14
N ILE A 107 -5.33 2.67 8.05
CA ILE A 107 -4.18 3.25 7.34
C ILE A 107 -3.52 4.34 8.18
N GLU A 108 -4.29 5.22 8.83
CA GLU A 108 -3.77 6.29 9.69
C GLU A 108 -2.94 5.77 10.87
N LYS A 109 -3.24 4.57 11.38
CA LYS A 109 -2.42 3.94 12.44
C LYS A 109 -0.99 3.63 12.00
N GLU A 110 -0.76 3.49 10.70
CA GLU A 110 0.57 3.26 10.14
C GLU A 110 1.30 4.57 9.83
N VAL A 111 0.63 5.72 9.94
CA VAL A 111 1.18 7.04 9.68
C VAL A 111 1.72 7.64 10.98
N LEU A 112 3.03 7.88 11.04
CA LEU A 112 3.62 8.57 12.19
C LEU A 112 3.24 10.07 12.21
N PRO A 113 3.17 10.67 13.42
CA PRO A 113 3.05 12.11 13.56
C PRO A 113 4.13 12.84 12.76
N GLU A 114 3.81 14.02 12.22
CA GLU A 114 4.70 14.79 11.36
C GLU A 114 6.09 15.02 11.97
N ALA A 115 6.17 15.29 13.28
CA ALA A 115 7.42 15.52 13.99
C ALA A 115 8.35 14.29 14.06
N GLU A 116 7.82 13.07 13.88
CA GLU A 116 8.56 11.80 13.92
C GLU A 116 8.72 11.18 12.53
N ARG A 117 8.09 11.78 11.52
CA ARG A 117 8.05 11.24 10.16
C ARG A 117 9.34 11.54 9.42
N GLN A 118 9.90 10.49 8.83
CA GLN A 118 11.04 10.53 7.93
C GLN A 118 10.60 10.04 6.56
N SER A 119 10.90 10.82 5.52
CA SER A 119 10.66 10.44 4.13
C SER A 119 11.92 9.92 3.46
N TYR A 120 11.78 8.89 2.63
CA TYR A 120 12.84 8.37 1.77
C TYR A 120 12.36 8.34 0.32
N ARG A 121 13.32 8.37 -0.62
CA ARG A 121 13.02 8.38 -2.04
C ARG A 121 12.29 7.10 -2.46
N GLY A 122 11.15 7.26 -3.16
CA GLY A 122 10.40 6.18 -3.78
C GLY A 122 11.10 5.55 -5.00
N TYR A 123 10.43 4.61 -5.67
CA TYR A 123 10.96 3.97 -6.87
C TYR A 123 10.93 4.87 -8.12
N SER A 124 10.05 5.87 -8.13
CA SER A 124 9.77 6.77 -9.24
C SER A 124 9.78 8.24 -8.81
N ASP A 125 9.29 9.12 -9.68
CA ASP A 125 9.16 10.56 -9.38
C ASP A 125 7.83 10.94 -8.74
N TYR A 126 6.90 9.98 -8.60
CA TYR A 126 5.55 10.17 -8.08
C TYR A 126 5.27 9.38 -6.81
N ASP A 127 6.28 8.79 -6.20
CA ASP A 127 6.15 8.00 -4.98
C ASP A 127 7.24 8.34 -3.95
N VAL A 128 6.96 7.95 -2.72
CA VAL A 128 7.76 8.26 -1.54
C VAL A 128 7.58 7.15 -0.51
N PHE A 129 8.61 6.90 0.28
CA PHE A 129 8.51 6.05 1.45
C PHE A 129 8.48 6.87 2.73
N TYR A 130 7.74 6.40 3.73
CA TYR A 130 7.79 6.92 5.09
C TYR A 130 8.17 5.82 6.07
N ASN A 131 8.92 6.16 7.12
CA ASN A 131 9.01 5.28 8.28
C ASN A 131 7.61 5.04 8.87
N ALA A 132 7.36 3.82 9.31
CA ALA A 132 6.06 3.40 9.83
C ALA A 132 6.24 2.57 11.11
N PRO A 133 5.24 2.59 12.02
CA PRO A 133 5.30 1.80 13.23
C PRO A 133 5.22 0.29 12.92
N GLY A 134 5.69 -0.51 13.88
CA GLY A 134 5.63 -1.97 13.82
C GLY A 134 6.93 -2.64 13.39
N THR A 135 7.03 -3.92 13.71
CA THR A 135 8.17 -4.77 13.35
C THR A 135 7.71 -5.84 12.38
N TYR A 136 8.38 -5.95 11.25
CA TYR A 136 8.10 -6.98 10.27
C TYR A 136 8.46 -8.38 10.79
N HIS A 137 7.70 -9.38 10.33
CA HIS A 137 8.09 -10.79 10.33
C HIS A 137 7.38 -11.47 9.15
N LEU A 138 7.71 -12.73 8.84
CA LEU A 138 7.16 -13.47 7.67
C LEU A 138 5.62 -13.54 7.62
N GLY A 139 4.94 -13.24 8.74
CA GLY A 139 3.48 -13.12 8.85
C GLY A 139 2.89 -11.73 8.62
N ARG A 140 3.71 -10.73 8.28
CA ARG A 140 3.25 -9.34 8.08
C ARG A 140 3.95 -8.74 6.86
N THR A 141 3.74 -9.33 5.68
CA THR A 141 4.20 -8.77 4.39
C THR A 141 3.28 -7.66 3.89
N CYS A 142 3.66 -6.92 2.84
CA CYS A 142 2.75 -5.95 2.21
C CYS A 142 1.45 -6.57 1.69
N ASN A 143 1.53 -7.81 1.20
CA ASN A 143 0.37 -8.56 0.74
C ASN A 143 -0.50 -9.00 1.91
N GLN A 144 0.12 -9.46 3.00
CA GLN A 144 -0.62 -9.81 4.19
C GLN A 144 -1.24 -8.58 4.86
N TRP A 145 -0.50 -7.47 4.96
CA TRP A 145 -0.98 -6.19 5.48
C TRP A 145 -2.18 -5.68 4.67
N THR A 146 -2.11 -5.72 3.34
CA THR A 146 -3.25 -5.32 2.49
C THR A 146 -4.48 -6.17 2.81
N SER A 147 -4.31 -7.49 2.93
CA SER A 147 -5.42 -8.40 3.24
C SER A 147 -5.99 -8.19 4.64
N ASP A 148 -5.13 -8.05 5.65
CA ASP A 148 -5.54 -7.84 7.04
C ASP A 148 -6.24 -6.49 7.22
N THR A 149 -5.75 -5.45 6.53
CA THR A 149 -6.35 -4.12 6.53
C THR A 149 -7.76 -4.16 5.92
N LEU A 150 -7.93 -4.86 4.79
CA LEU A 150 -9.25 -5.05 4.19
C LEU A 150 -10.18 -5.86 5.11
N ALA A 151 -9.69 -6.98 5.67
CA ALA A 151 -10.47 -7.82 6.56
C ALA A 151 -10.91 -7.08 7.83
N ALA A 152 -10.01 -6.31 8.45
CA ALA A 152 -10.30 -5.50 9.63
C ALA A 152 -11.27 -4.34 9.32
N ALA A 153 -11.30 -3.85 8.08
CA ALA A 153 -12.31 -2.89 7.62
C ALA A 153 -13.70 -3.53 7.42
N GLY A 154 -13.81 -4.86 7.45
CA GLY A 154 -15.04 -5.62 7.19
C GLY A 154 -15.17 -6.11 5.75
N ILE A 155 -14.15 -5.86 4.91
CA ILE A 155 -14.13 -6.22 3.51
C ILE A 155 -13.58 -7.64 3.37
N LYS A 156 -14.28 -8.49 2.61
CA LYS A 156 -13.90 -9.89 2.43
C LYS A 156 -12.50 -10.01 1.81
N SER A 157 -11.59 -10.67 2.52
CA SER A 157 -10.24 -10.99 2.05
C SER A 157 -9.77 -12.35 2.59
N GLY A 158 -8.59 -12.79 2.17
CA GLY A 158 -8.01 -14.07 2.59
C GLY A 158 -7.34 -14.00 3.95
N TRP A 159 -7.48 -15.06 4.76
CA TRP A 159 -6.83 -15.13 6.07
C TRP A 159 -5.29 -15.22 6.01
N TRP A 160 -4.74 -15.76 4.93
CA TRP A 160 -3.30 -15.87 4.74
C TRP A 160 -2.96 -15.66 3.27
N THR A 161 -2.35 -14.51 2.96
CA THR A 161 -2.05 -14.03 1.62
C THR A 161 -0.66 -13.38 1.54
N PRO A 162 0.43 -14.13 1.81
CA PRO A 162 1.78 -13.59 1.75
C PRO A 162 2.19 -13.17 0.32
N MET A 163 1.50 -13.68 -0.69
CA MET A 163 1.70 -13.37 -2.12
C MET A 163 0.54 -12.56 -2.68
N ALA A 164 0.83 -11.67 -3.64
CA ALA A 164 -0.14 -10.80 -4.29
C ALA A 164 -1.35 -11.56 -4.87
N GLY A 165 -1.12 -12.72 -5.49
CA GLY A 165 -2.21 -13.55 -6.04
C GLY A 165 -3.23 -14.00 -4.99
N GLY A 166 -2.81 -14.17 -3.73
CA GLY A 166 -3.69 -14.50 -2.62
C GLY A 166 -4.66 -13.37 -2.30
N VAL A 167 -4.20 -12.12 -2.32
CA VAL A 167 -5.03 -10.92 -2.14
C VAL A 167 -5.94 -10.73 -3.35
N MET A 168 -5.37 -10.73 -4.55
CA MET A 168 -6.08 -10.41 -5.79
C MET A 168 -7.17 -11.44 -6.15
N LYS A 169 -7.10 -12.67 -5.61
CA LYS A 169 -8.18 -13.66 -5.74
C LYS A 169 -9.52 -13.17 -5.17
N TRP A 170 -9.48 -12.31 -4.14
CA TRP A 170 -10.68 -11.79 -3.47
C TRP A 170 -11.23 -10.52 -4.10
N ILE A 171 -10.45 -9.87 -4.97
CA ILE A 171 -10.84 -8.62 -5.61
C ILE A 171 -11.45 -8.92 -6.98
N PRO A 172 -12.68 -8.44 -7.25
CA PRO A 172 -13.36 -8.67 -8.53
C PRO A 172 -12.47 -8.37 -9.72
N GLN A 173 -12.48 -9.26 -10.71
CA GLN A 173 -11.79 -9.01 -11.97
C GLN A 173 -12.51 -7.91 -12.74
N VAL A 174 -11.74 -7.11 -13.45
CA VAL A 174 -12.29 -6.24 -14.49
C VAL A 174 -12.49 -7.13 -15.70
N GLU A 175 -13.73 -7.29 -16.17
CA GLU A 175 -13.97 -7.88 -17.48
C GLU A 175 -13.32 -6.98 -18.52
N THR A 176 -12.30 -7.51 -19.20
CA THR A 176 -11.74 -6.88 -20.38
C THR A 176 -12.41 -7.55 -21.57
N ASP A 177 -13.28 -6.81 -22.27
CA ASP A 177 -13.78 -7.19 -23.60
C ASP A 177 -12.62 -7.40 -24.59
#